data_AF-S8DDL9-F1
#
_entry.id   AF-S8DDL9-F1
#
_cell.length_a   1.000
_cell.length_b   1.000
_cell.length_c   1.000
_cell.angle_alpha   90.00
_cell.angle_beta   90.00
_cell.angle_gamma   90.00
#
_symmetry.space_group_name_H-M   'P 1'
#
loop_
_entity.id
_entity.type
_entity.pdbx_description
1 polymer ?
#
loop_
_entity_poly.entity_id
_entity_poly.type
_entity_poly.pdbx_seq_one_letter_code
_entity_poly.pdbx_strand_id
1 'polypeptide(L)'
;MASRLVSECGVVKPFPRIYPKRRTTPNASFTSIPAASRNNSIRSQHFDRNWALNVSVAPPPPPHFDRVVEEQRQEEEDDEEEEFFNPGAPPPFKLSDVRAAIPKHCWVKDPIRSMSYVFRDLALVFGLAAAASRLNSWFVWPLYWFAQGTMFWALFVLGHDCGHGSFSNDHKLNSVVGHLLHSAILVPYHGWRISHRTHHQNHGHVEND
;
A
#
# COMPACT_ATOMS: atom_id res chain seq x y z
N MET A 1 15.88 21.08 28.80
CA MET A 1 15.45 22.38 28.24
C MET A 1 15.89 22.38 26.79
N ALA A 2 15.03 22.22 25.78
CA ALA A 2 13.82 22.94 25.49
C ALA A 2 12.69 22.01 25.00
N SER A 3 11.57 22.02 25.73
CA SER A 3 10.27 21.63 25.22
C SER A 3 9.63 22.87 24.60
N ARG A 4 9.20 22.79 23.34
CA ARG A 4 8.06 23.53 22.75
C ARG A 4 7.98 23.23 21.25
N LEU A 5 7.13 22.28 20.88
CA LEU A 5 6.43 22.33 19.62
C LEU A 5 5.01 22.80 19.94
N VAL A 6 4.72 24.01 19.51
CA VAL A 6 3.39 24.60 19.55
C VAL A 6 2.59 23.91 18.45
N SER A 7 1.73 22.97 18.83
CA SER A 7 0.72 22.39 17.94
C SER A 7 -0.60 23.11 18.21
N GLU A 8 -0.89 24.10 17.36
CA GLU A 8 -2.23 24.65 17.23
C GLU A 8 -3.11 23.65 16.47
N CYS A 9 -3.79 22.78 17.21
CA CYS A 9 -5.18 22.37 17.00
C CYS A 9 -5.46 21.18 17.92
N GLY A 10 -6.35 21.42 18.88
CA GLY A 10 -6.60 20.54 20.00
C GLY A 10 -7.18 19.18 19.63
N VAL A 11 -6.95 18.27 20.58
CA VAL A 11 -7.61 16.97 20.77
C VAL A 11 -7.11 15.84 19.86
N VAL A 12 -5.92 15.34 20.19
CA VAL A 12 -5.57 13.94 19.91
C VAL A 12 -6.48 13.07 20.79
N LYS A 13 -7.63 12.62 20.25
CA LYS A 13 -8.35 11.50 20.86
C LYS A 13 -7.49 10.24 20.66
N PRO A 14 -7.12 9.51 21.72
CA PRO A 14 -6.47 8.22 21.55
C PRO A 14 -7.42 7.29 20.79
N PHE A 15 -6.87 6.53 19.85
CA PHE A 15 -7.62 5.50 19.12
C PHE A 15 -8.29 4.54 20.13
N PRO A 16 -9.56 4.15 19.92
CA PRO A 16 -10.17 3.12 20.73
C PRO A 16 -9.38 1.82 20.55
N ARG A 17 -8.86 1.26 21.64
CA ARG A 17 -8.23 -0.05 21.68
C ARG A 17 -9.32 -1.10 21.45
N ILE A 18 -9.52 -1.49 20.20
CA ILE A 18 -10.42 -2.58 19.84
C ILE A 18 -9.69 -3.87 20.19
N TYR A 19 -9.96 -4.42 21.37
CA TYR A 19 -9.62 -5.80 21.66
C TYR A 19 -10.58 -6.69 20.85
N PRO A 20 -10.09 -7.66 20.05
CA PRO A 20 -10.97 -8.63 19.42
C PRO A 20 -11.60 -9.50 20.53
N LYS A 21 -12.92 -9.41 20.68
CA LYS A 21 -13.68 -10.30 21.56
C LYS A 21 -13.80 -11.65 20.84
N ARG A 22 -13.21 -12.71 21.39
CA ARG A 22 -13.34 -14.09 20.90
C ARG A 22 -14.83 -14.43 20.79
N ARG A 23 -15.31 -14.70 19.57
CA ARG A 23 -16.68 -15.19 19.35
C ARG A 23 -16.71 -16.70 19.61
N THR A 24 -17.22 -17.09 20.76
CA THR A 24 -17.63 -18.48 21.01
C THR A 24 -18.90 -18.76 20.19
N THR A 25 -18.79 -19.58 19.15
CA THR A 25 -19.94 -20.14 18.43
C THR A 25 -20.55 -21.27 19.26
N PRO A 26 -21.85 -21.23 19.62
CA PRO A 26 -22.51 -22.40 20.20
C PRO A 26 -22.80 -23.43 19.10
N ASN A 27 -22.54 -24.70 19.41
CA ASN A 27 -22.83 -25.87 18.57
C ASN A 27 -24.30 -25.86 18.10
N ALA A 28 -24.50 -25.88 16.79
CA ALA A 28 -25.81 -26.11 16.20
C ALA A 28 -25.93 -27.60 15.81
N SER A 29 -26.81 -28.30 16.53
CA SER A 29 -27.22 -29.68 16.27
C SER A 29 -27.88 -29.80 14.90
N PHE A 30 -27.39 -30.72 14.08
CA PHE A 30 -27.90 -30.98 12.73
C PHE A 30 -29.15 -31.88 12.82
N THR A 31 -30.34 -31.33 12.55
CA THR A 31 -31.55 -32.13 12.26
C THR A 31 -31.72 -32.28 10.75
N SER A 32 -31.75 -33.53 10.29
CA SER A 32 -31.96 -33.93 8.89
C SER A 32 -33.43 -33.89 8.48
N ILE A 33 -33.75 -33.32 7.30
CA ILE A 33 -35.05 -33.42 6.62
C ILE A 33 -34.78 -33.67 5.11
N PRO A 34 -35.58 -34.47 4.37
CA PRO A 34 -35.09 -35.27 3.25
C PRO A 34 -35.18 -34.60 1.87
N ALA A 35 -34.52 -35.27 0.93
CA ALA A 35 -34.28 -34.92 -0.46
C ALA A 35 -35.53 -34.67 -1.31
N ALA A 36 -35.46 -33.64 -2.16
CA ALA A 36 -36.32 -33.48 -3.32
C ALA A 36 -35.46 -33.36 -4.60
N SER A 37 -35.71 -34.29 -5.51
CA SER A 37 -35.11 -34.40 -6.84
C SER A 37 -35.48 -33.22 -7.74
N ARG A 38 -34.49 -32.64 -8.43
CA ARG A 38 -34.68 -31.99 -9.74
C ARG A 38 -33.35 -31.86 -10.49
N ASN A 39 -33.25 -32.59 -11.60
CA ASN A 39 -32.24 -32.41 -12.62
C ASN A 39 -32.37 -31.03 -13.28
N ASN A 40 -31.25 -30.34 -13.49
CA ASN A 40 -31.01 -29.61 -14.73
C ASN A 40 -29.51 -29.37 -14.95
N SER A 41 -29.04 -29.88 -16.08
CA SER A 41 -27.71 -29.72 -16.64
C SER A 41 -27.54 -28.30 -17.17
N ILE A 42 -26.61 -27.53 -16.60
CA ILE A 42 -25.91 -26.43 -17.29
C ILE A 42 -24.45 -26.43 -16.85
N ARG A 43 -23.57 -26.74 -17.81
CA ARG A 43 -22.11 -26.83 -17.70
C ARG A 43 -21.53 -25.42 -17.67
N SER A 44 -21.06 -24.95 -16.50
CA SER A 44 -20.18 -23.80 -16.38
C SER A 44 -18.80 -24.30 -15.95
N GLN A 45 -17.79 -24.08 -16.79
CA GLN A 45 -16.40 -24.43 -16.48
C GLN A 45 -15.83 -23.37 -15.53
N HIS A 46 -15.74 -23.71 -14.25
CA HIS A 46 -14.90 -22.98 -13.31
C HIS A 46 -13.48 -23.56 -13.34
N PHE A 47 -12.51 -22.69 -13.63
CA PHE A 47 -11.09 -22.96 -13.54
C PHE A 47 -10.67 -22.78 -12.08
N ASP A 48 -10.71 -23.85 -11.30
CA ASP A 48 -10.15 -23.87 -9.94
C ASP A 48 -8.64 -24.12 -10.05
N ARG A 49 -7.84 -23.09 -9.75
CA ARG A 49 -6.38 -23.22 -9.59
C ARG A 49 -6.06 -23.61 -8.14
N ASN A 50 -5.92 -24.91 -7.91
CA ASN A 50 -5.40 -25.46 -6.65
C ASN A 50 -3.86 -25.47 -6.66
N TRP A 51 -3.24 -24.67 -5.79
CA TRP A 51 -1.81 -24.75 -5.48
C TRP A 51 -1.62 -25.42 -4.11
N ALA A 52 -1.88 -26.73 -4.03
CA ALA A 52 -1.58 -27.49 -2.82
C ALA A 52 -0.51 -28.55 -3.14
N LEU A 53 0.68 -28.40 -2.56
CA LEU A 53 1.74 -29.40 -2.59
C LEU A 53 1.36 -30.54 -1.63
N ASN A 54 0.97 -31.69 -2.19
CA ASN A 54 0.75 -32.92 -1.45
C ASN A 54 2.09 -33.61 -1.16
N VAL A 55 2.51 -33.69 0.10
CA VAL A 55 3.56 -34.60 0.55
C VAL A 55 2.95 -35.52 1.61
N SER A 56 2.69 -36.77 1.22
CA SER A 56 2.23 -37.82 2.13
C SER A 56 3.41 -38.49 2.82
N VAL A 57 3.38 -38.57 4.15
CA VAL A 57 4.09 -39.61 4.90
C VAL A 57 3.15 -40.10 6.00
N ALA A 58 2.91 -41.42 6.07
CA ALA A 58 2.10 -42.04 7.11
C ALA A 58 2.98 -42.36 8.35
N PRO A 59 2.49 -42.13 9.59
CA PRO A 59 3.23 -42.46 10.80
C PRO A 59 3.00 -43.91 11.26
N PRO A 60 3.98 -44.56 11.94
CA PRO A 60 3.82 -45.88 12.55
C PRO A 60 3.07 -45.83 13.89
N PRO A 61 2.40 -46.92 14.32
CA PRO A 61 1.59 -46.94 15.54
C PRO A 61 2.43 -47.08 16.83
N PRO A 62 1.99 -46.51 17.97
CA PRO A 62 2.71 -46.60 19.25
C PRO A 62 2.21 -47.76 20.15
N PRO A 63 3.07 -48.33 21.03
CA PRO A 63 2.62 -49.09 22.18
C PRO A 63 2.71 -48.31 23.51
N HIS A 64 1.56 -48.36 24.19
CA HIS A 64 1.11 -48.05 25.57
C HIS A 64 2.09 -48.02 26.77
N PHE A 65 1.60 -47.35 27.84
CA PHE A 65 2.08 -47.09 29.24
C PHE A 65 2.90 -45.79 29.37
N ASP A 66 2.53 -44.74 30.12
CA ASP A 66 1.70 -44.56 31.33
C ASP A 66 0.92 -43.24 31.26
N ARG A 67 -0.40 -43.26 31.55
CA ARG A 67 -1.32 -42.12 31.32
C ARG A 67 -1.75 -41.34 32.56
N VAL A 68 -1.19 -41.61 33.73
CA VAL A 68 -1.81 -41.19 35.01
C VAL A 68 -0.97 -40.19 35.82
N VAL A 69 0.30 -39.98 35.48
CA VAL A 69 1.18 -39.10 36.28
C VAL A 69 1.39 -37.71 35.66
N GLU A 70 1.19 -37.56 34.34
CA GLU A 70 1.35 -36.26 33.66
C GLU A 70 0.16 -35.29 33.87
N GLU A 71 -1.03 -35.82 34.15
CA GLU A 71 -2.29 -35.07 34.11
C GLU A 71 -2.41 -34.00 35.21
N GLN A 72 -1.61 -34.08 36.28
CA GLN A 72 -1.65 -33.10 37.38
C GLN A 72 -0.59 -31.99 37.30
N ARG A 73 0.26 -31.98 36.27
CA ARG A 73 1.26 -30.91 36.07
C ARG A 73 0.93 -29.95 34.92
N GLN A 74 -0.19 -30.17 34.23
CA GLN A 74 -0.57 -29.43 33.03
C GLN A 74 -1.65 -28.36 33.24
N GLU A 75 -2.12 -28.12 34.46
CA GLU A 75 -3.19 -27.15 34.71
C GLU A 75 -2.71 -25.74 35.12
N GLU A 76 -1.40 -25.47 35.18
CA GLU A 76 -0.88 -24.15 35.61
C GLU A 76 0.27 -23.59 34.74
N GLU A 77 0.35 -23.95 33.47
CA GLU A 77 1.09 -23.13 32.50
C GLU A 77 0.05 -22.35 31.70
N ASP A 78 -0.27 -21.14 32.17
CA ASP A 78 -0.87 -20.10 31.36
C ASP A 78 -0.01 -20.00 30.10
N ASP A 79 -0.53 -20.53 28.99
CA ASP A 79 0.02 -20.41 27.66
C ASP A 79 0.06 -18.92 27.30
N GLU A 80 1.14 -18.23 27.71
CA GLU A 80 1.63 -17.06 27.01
C GLU A 80 2.11 -17.56 25.63
N GLU A 81 1.14 -17.84 24.74
CA GLU A 81 1.40 -17.99 23.31
C GLU A 81 2.08 -16.70 22.88
N GLU A 82 3.41 -16.70 22.81
CA GLU A 82 4.17 -15.65 22.14
C GLU A 82 3.58 -15.55 20.74
N GLU A 83 2.81 -14.49 20.51
CA GLU A 83 2.05 -14.24 19.30
C GLU A 83 3.06 -14.11 18.14
N PHE A 84 3.46 -15.24 17.55
CA PHE A 84 4.47 -15.29 16.50
C PHE A 84 3.95 -14.48 15.32
N PHE A 85 4.55 -13.30 15.12
CA PHE A 85 4.16 -12.39 14.06
C PHE A 85 4.43 -13.06 12.71
N ASN A 86 3.36 -13.50 12.03
CA ASN A 86 3.45 -14.02 10.68
C ASN A 86 3.41 -12.85 9.66
N PRO A 87 4.54 -12.47 9.03
CA PRO A 87 4.56 -11.36 8.08
C PRO A 87 3.76 -11.62 6.80
N GLY A 88 3.41 -12.87 6.51
CA GLY A 88 2.60 -13.25 5.34
C GLY A 88 1.09 -13.29 5.61
N ALA A 89 0.65 -13.12 6.86
CA ALA A 89 -0.77 -13.08 7.18
C ALA A 89 -1.41 -11.77 6.69
N PRO A 90 -2.65 -11.79 6.19
CA PRO A 90 -3.34 -10.56 5.81
C PRO A 90 -3.51 -9.66 7.04
N PRO A 91 -3.40 -8.32 6.87
CA PRO A 91 -3.55 -7.40 7.98
C PRO A 91 -4.94 -7.51 8.63
N PRO A 92 -5.08 -7.25 9.94
CA PRO A 92 -6.34 -7.38 10.67
C PRO A 92 -7.36 -6.26 10.38
N PHE A 93 -7.18 -5.50 9.30
CA PHE A 93 -8.03 -4.40 8.86
C PHE A 93 -8.21 -4.41 7.35
N LYS A 94 -9.34 -3.88 6.87
CA LYS A 94 -9.61 -3.74 5.43
C LYS A 94 -9.12 -2.39 4.91
N LEU A 95 -8.90 -2.29 3.60
CA LEU A 95 -8.60 -1.01 2.92
C LEU A 95 -9.66 0.07 3.18
N SER A 96 -10.93 -0.32 3.38
CA SER A 96 -12.01 0.60 3.74
C SER A 96 -11.77 1.28 5.09
N ASP A 97 -11.21 0.54 6.05
CA ASP A 97 -11.00 1.01 7.42
C ASP A 97 -9.87 2.05 7.43
N VAL A 98 -8.80 1.78 6.66
CA VAL A 98 -7.71 2.74 6.40
C VAL A 98 -8.24 3.99 5.72
N ARG A 99 -9.07 3.85 4.68
CA ARG A 99 -9.65 5.00 3.97
C ARG A 99 -10.55 5.84 4.87
N ALA A 100 -11.30 5.21 5.77
CA ALA A 100 -12.17 5.89 6.73
C ALA A 100 -11.39 6.65 7.81
N ALA A 101 -10.18 6.20 8.15
CA ALA A 101 -9.31 6.89 9.09
C ALA A 101 -8.72 8.20 8.53
N ILE A 102 -8.65 8.37 7.21
CA ILE A 102 -8.10 9.57 6.57
C ILE A 102 -9.13 10.71 6.62
N PRO A 103 -8.78 11.90 7.18
CA PRO A 103 -9.68 13.05 7.24
C PRO A 103 -10.24 13.47 5.88
N LYS A 104 -11.50 13.92 5.85
CA LYS A 104 -12.20 14.30 4.60
C LYS A 104 -11.47 15.38 3.79
N HIS A 105 -10.80 16.32 4.46
CA HIS A 105 -10.09 17.40 3.80
C HIS A 105 -8.85 16.92 3.02
N CYS A 106 -8.25 15.78 3.39
CA CYS A 106 -7.11 15.21 2.67
C CYS A 106 -7.48 14.68 1.28
N TRP A 107 -8.77 14.46 1.02
CA TRP A 107 -9.28 14.02 -0.28
C TRP A 107 -9.55 15.18 -1.25
N VAL A 108 -9.49 16.42 -0.77
CA VAL A 108 -9.70 17.61 -1.58
C VAL A 108 -8.39 18.01 -2.25
N LYS A 109 -8.31 17.78 -3.56
CA LYS A 109 -7.19 18.22 -4.40
C LYS A 109 -7.42 19.67 -4.81
N ASP A 110 -6.42 20.51 -4.65
CA ASP A 110 -6.44 21.92 -5.06
C ASP A 110 -5.58 22.10 -6.32
N PRO A 111 -6.19 22.20 -7.51
CA PRO A 111 -5.45 22.33 -8.77
C PRO A 111 -4.64 23.63 -8.87
N ILE A 112 -5.07 24.69 -8.19
CA ILE A 112 -4.35 25.97 -8.21
C ILE A 112 -3.04 25.83 -7.44
N ARG A 113 -3.09 25.19 -6.27
CA ARG A 113 -1.88 24.85 -5.51
C ARG A 113 -0.96 23.94 -6.32
N SER A 114 -1.48 22.89 -6.93
CA SER A 114 -0.68 21.97 -7.77
C SER A 114 -0.01 22.71 -8.94
N MET A 115 -0.74 23.57 -9.65
CA MET A 115 -0.19 24.40 -10.73
C MET A 115 0.84 25.42 -10.23
N SER A 116 0.68 25.97 -9.03
CA SER A 116 1.67 26.89 -8.46
C SER A 116 3.04 26.22 -8.28
N TYR A 117 3.08 24.93 -7.94
CA TYR A 117 4.32 24.17 -7.88
C TYR A 117 4.94 23.95 -9.26
N VAL A 118 4.13 23.72 -10.30
CA VAL A 118 4.61 23.65 -11.68
C VAL A 118 5.31 24.95 -12.08
N PHE A 119 4.65 26.10 -11.87
CA PHE A 119 5.24 27.39 -12.23
C PHE A 119 6.48 27.72 -11.41
N ARG A 120 6.48 27.43 -10.11
CA ARG A 120 7.65 27.57 -9.24
C ARG A 120 8.82 26.74 -9.76
N ASP A 121 8.60 25.48 -10.07
CA ASP A 121 9.67 24.55 -10.46
C ASP A 121 10.23 24.90 -11.83
N LEU A 122 9.37 25.30 -12.78
CA LEU A 122 9.81 25.84 -14.06
C LEU A 122 10.62 27.13 -13.88
N ALA A 123 10.17 28.06 -13.04
CA ALA A 123 10.90 29.30 -12.76
C ALA A 123 12.28 29.01 -12.16
N LEU A 124 12.38 28.04 -11.26
CA LEU A 124 13.66 27.60 -10.69
C LEU A 124 14.56 26.94 -11.73
N VAL A 125 14.02 26.06 -12.57
CA VAL A 125 14.74 25.41 -13.69
C VAL A 125 15.34 26.44 -14.64
N PHE A 126 14.54 27.42 -15.09
CA PHE A 126 15.03 28.47 -15.99
C PHE A 126 15.94 29.46 -15.26
N GLY A 127 15.64 29.78 -14.00
CA GLY A 127 16.44 30.67 -13.17
C GLY A 127 17.84 30.12 -12.89
N LEU A 128 17.96 28.83 -12.57
CA LEU A 128 19.24 28.15 -12.39
C LEU A 128 20.07 28.16 -13.68
N ALA A 129 19.44 27.86 -14.83
CA ALA A 129 20.12 27.88 -16.12
C ALA A 129 20.59 29.30 -16.50
N ALA A 130 19.76 30.32 -16.25
CA ALA A 130 20.11 31.72 -16.47
C ALA A 130 21.25 32.17 -15.53
N ALA A 131 21.21 31.79 -14.26
CA ALA A 131 22.26 32.13 -13.30
C ALA A 131 23.60 31.46 -13.66
N ALA A 132 23.58 30.16 -13.97
CA ALA A 132 24.77 29.41 -14.36
C ALA A 132 25.41 29.98 -15.64
N SER A 133 24.60 30.27 -16.66
CA SER A 133 25.07 30.89 -17.91
C SER A 133 25.60 32.31 -17.70
N ARG A 134 25.05 33.07 -16.75
CA ARG A 134 25.50 34.45 -16.49
C ARG A 134 26.80 34.53 -15.69
N LEU A 135 27.00 33.61 -14.75
CA LEU A 135 28.22 33.52 -13.93
C LEU A 135 29.37 32.84 -14.68
N ASN A 136 29.06 31.86 -15.53
CA ASN A 136 29.97 31.14 -16.43
C ASN A 136 31.37 30.84 -15.85
N SER A 137 31.39 30.27 -14.65
CA SER A 137 32.63 29.91 -13.94
C SER A 137 32.70 28.40 -13.77
N TRP A 138 33.91 27.83 -13.85
CA TRP A 138 34.13 26.39 -13.73
C TRP A 138 33.52 25.80 -12.44
N PHE A 139 33.60 26.53 -11.33
CA PHE A 139 33.05 26.09 -10.03
C PHE A 139 31.52 26.10 -9.97
N VAL A 140 30.85 26.88 -10.83
CA VAL A 140 29.39 26.98 -10.86
C VAL A 140 28.78 25.76 -11.54
N TRP A 141 29.46 25.17 -12.52
CA TRP A 141 28.91 24.06 -13.32
C TRP A 141 28.58 22.80 -12.51
N PRO A 142 29.47 22.27 -11.64
CA PRO A 142 29.13 21.12 -10.80
C PRO A 142 27.95 21.39 -9.86
N LEU A 143 27.89 22.59 -9.27
CA LEU A 143 26.78 22.99 -8.40
C LEU A 143 25.47 23.11 -9.19
N TYR A 144 25.54 23.69 -10.39
CA TYR A 144 24.42 23.79 -11.30
C TYR A 144 23.91 22.40 -11.71
N TRP A 145 24.78 21.47 -12.13
CA TRP A 145 24.34 20.12 -12.53
C TRP A 145 23.60 19.40 -11.40
N PHE A 146 24.13 19.48 -10.18
CA PHE A 146 23.48 18.90 -9.01
C PHE A 146 22.11 19.54 -8.76
N ALA A 147 22.05 20.87 -8.63
CA ALA A 147 20.81 21.59 -8.36
C ALA A 147 19.77 21.41 -9.48
N GLN A 148 20.21 21.49 -10.74
CA GLN A 148 19.37 21.32 -11.92
C GLN A 148 18.82 19.90 -12.01
N GLY A 149 19.65 18.89 -11.75
CA GLY A 149 19.24 17.49 -11.70
C GLY A 149 18.17 17.26 -10.63
N THR A 150 18.34 17.84 -9.44
CA THR A 150 17.32 17.82 -8.38
C THR A 150 16.00 18.47 -8.84
N MET A 151 16.07 19.60 -9.56
CA MET A 151 14.87 20.25 -10.07
C MET A 151 14.17 19.46 -11.19
N PHE A 152 14.91 18.75 -12.04
CA PHE A 152 14.30 17.83 -13.00
C PHE A 152 13.62 16.63 -12.33
N TRP A 153 14.16 16.15 -11.21
CA TRP A 153 13.46 15.16 -10.39
C TRP A 153 12.18 15.74 -9.79
N ALA A 154 12.14 17.01 -9.38
CA ALA A 154 10.90 17.66 -8.96
C ALA A 154 9.85 17.71 -10.08
N LEU A 155 10.25 18.00 -11.33
CA LEU A 155 9.34 17.91 -12.49
C LEU A 155 8.84 16.47 -12.72
N PHE A 156 9.71 15.47 -12.52
CA PHE A 156 9.32 14.07 -12.59
C PHE A 156 8.23 13.74 -11.56
N VAL A 157 8.40 14.18 -10.30
CA VAL A 157 7.43 13.98 -9.21
C VAL A 157 6.09 14.63 -9.53
N LEU A 158 6.07 15.87 -10.05
CA LEU A 158 4.82 16.53 -10.45
C LEU A 158 4.11 15.79 -11.60
N GLY A 159 4.86 15.30 -12.59
CA GLY A 159 4.32 14.45 -13.65
C GLY A 159 3.85 13.09 -13.14
N HIS A 160 4.55 12.52 -12.15
CA HIS A 160 4.15 11.29 -11.46
C HIS A 160 2.81 11.45 -10.73
N ASP A 161 2.62 12.56 -10.03
CA ASP A 161 1.36 12.89 -9.36
C ASP A 161 0.21 13.09 -10.34
N CYS A 162 0.49 13.60 -11.54
CA CYS A 162 -0.48 13.60 -12.63
C CYS A 162 -0.85 12.17 -13.05
N GLY A 163 0.14 11.26 -13.10
CA GLY A 163 -0.05 9.84 -13.43
C GLY A 163 -0.93 9.09 -12.42
N HIS A 164 -0.76 9.40 -11.13
CA HIS A 164 -1.62 8.89 -10.04
C HIS A 164 -2.98 9.59 -9.96
N GLY A 165 -3.12 10.73 -10.61
CA GLY A 165 -4.29 11.58 -10.51
C GLY A 165 -4.43 12.28 -9.16
N SER A 166 -3.35 12.35 -8.35
CA SER A 166 -3.30 13.14 -7.12
C SER A 166 -3.14 14.64 -7.41
N PHE A 167 -2.64 15.01 -8.59
CA PHE A 167 -2.43 16.41 -9.00
C PHE A 167 -3.73 17.23 -9.06
N SER A 168 -4.79 16.70 -9.66
CA SER A 168 -6.10 17.33 -9.75
C SER A 168 -7.23 16.30 -9.91
N ASN A 169 -8.49 16.74 -9.77
CA ASN A 169 -9.66 15.90 -10.04
C ASN A 169 -9.99 15.77 -11.54
N ASP A 170 -9.37 16.57 -12.42
CA ASP A 170 -9.59 16.50 -13.87
C ASP A 170 -8.51 15.63 -14.54
N HIS A 171 -8.95 14.50 -15.10
CA HIS A 171 -8.07 13.58 -15.82
C HIS A 171 -7.46 14.18 -17.10
N LYS A 172 -8.15 15.13 -17.76
CA LYS A 172 -7.62 15.82 -18.94
C LYS A 172 -6.49 16.75 -18.54
N LEU A 173 -6.69 17.56 -17.50
CA LEU A 173 -5.65 18.43 -16.96
C LEU A 173 -4.41 17.63 -16.56
N ASN A 174 -4.58 16.55 -15.79
CA ASN A 174 -3.49 15.67 -15.40
C ASN A 174 -2.80 15.04 -16.63
N SER A 175 -3.55 14.67 -17.66
CA SER A 175 -2.96 14.13 -18.88
C SER A 175 -2.12 15.17 -19.61
N VAL A 176 -2.62 16.38 -19.80
CA VAL A 176 -1.88 17.45 -20.51
C VAL A 176 -0.63 17.85 -19.72
N VAL A 177 -0.78 18.18 -18.44
CA VAL A 177 0.33 18.60 -17.59
C VAL A 177 1.36 17.48 -17.46
N GLY A 178 0.93 16.25 -17.23
CA GLY A 178 1.81 15.10 -17.16
C GLY A 178 2.64 14.90 -18.43
N HIS A 179 2.02 14.98 -19.62
CA HIS A 179 2.76 14.91 -20.88
C HIS A 179 3.77 16.05 -21.03
N LEU A 180 3.39 17.30 -20.72
CA LEU A 180 4.29 18.45 -20.83
C LEU A 180 5.51 18.30 -19.90
N LEU A 181 5.28 17.98 -18.63
CA LEU A 181 6.33 17.85 -17.62
C LEU A 181 7.29 16.70 -17.93
N HIS A 182 6.76 15.51 -18.23
CA HIS A 182 7.60 14.34 -18.53
C HIS A 182 8.30 14.47 -19.88
N SER A 183 7.69 15.11 -20.89
CA SER A 183 8.39 15.37 -22.17
C SER A 183 9.59 16.30 -21.99
N ALA A 184 9.49 17.30 -21.10
CA ALA A 184 10.60 18.21 -20.80
C ALA A 184 11.83 17.51 -20.21
N ILE A 185 11.65 16.33 -19.60
CA ILE A 185 12.71 15.49 -19.02
C ILE A 185 12.91 14.18 -19.78
N LEU A 186 12.41 14.09 -21.03
CA LEU A 186 12.57 12.93 -21.91
C LEU A 186 11.97 11.61 -21.38
N VAL A 187 10.95 11.70 -20.53
CA VAL A 187 10.20 10.55 -20.04
C VAL A 187 8.92 10.39 -20.88
N PRO A 188 8.66 9.21 -21.48
CA PRO A 188 7.44 8.99 -22.26
C PRO A 188 6.24 8.80 -21.32
N TYR A 189 5.54 9.89 -21.00
CA TYR A 189 4.47 9.92 -19.99
C TYR A 189 3.43 8.81 -20.13
N HIS A 190 2.94 8.55 -21.35
CA HIS A 190 1.88 7.56 -21.54
C HIS A 190 2.32 6.14 -21.17
N GLY A 191 3.47 5.71 -21.69
CA GLY A 191 4.04 4.40 -21.39
C GLY A 191 4.42 4.30 -19.92
N TRP A 192 5.10 5.33 -19.41
CA TRP A 192 5.52 5.42 -18.01
C TRP A 192 4.32 5.31 -17.05
N ARG A 193 3.23 6.04 -17.29
CA ARG A 193 2.03 6.00 -16.41
C ARG A 193 1.41 4.60 -16.34
N ILE A 194 1.42 3.87 -17.45
CA ILE A 194 0.87 2.51 -17.50
C ILE A 194 1.78 1.55 -16.74
N SER A 195 3.07 1.50 -17.08
CA SER A 195 4.02 0.61 -16.40
C SER A 195 4.12 0.92 -14.90
N HIS A 196 4.15 2.19 -14.54
CA HIS A 196 4.22 2.63 -13.16
C HIS A 196 2.99 2.26 -12.33
N ARG A 197 1.80 2.24 -12.95
CA ARG A 197 0.58 1.73 -12.30
C ARG A 197 0.69 0.22 -12.04
N THR A 198 1.23 -0.54 -12.98
CA THR A 198 1.47 -1.99 -12.82
C THR A 198 2.45 -2.24 -11.66
N HIS A 199 3.58 -1.52 -11.64
CA HIS A 199 4.55 -1.55 -10.56
C HIS A 199 3.90 -1.33 -9.18
N HIS A 200 3.06 -0.30 -9.04
CA HIS A 200 2.38 -0.06 -7.75
C HIS A 200 1.34 -1.13 -7.37
N GLN A 201 0.77 -1.84 -8.34
CA GLN A 201 -0.16 -2.93 -8.08
C GLN A 201 0.56 -4.22 -7.67
N ASN A 202 1.78 -4.41 -8.16
CA ASN A 202 2.55 -5.65 -8.03
C ASN A 202 3.87 -5.44 -7.27
N HIS A 203 4.03 -4.35 -6.53
CA HIS A 203 5.29 -3.96 -5.92
C HIS A 203 5.88 -5.10 -5.07
N GLY A 204 7.09 -5.54 -5.41
CA GLY A 204 7.76 -6.67 -4.76
C GLY A 204 7.40 -8.06 -5.31
N HIS A 205 6.64 -8.14 -6.42
CA HIS A 205 6.35 -9.39 -7.11
C HIS A 205 7.30 -9.60 -8.29
N VAL A 206 8.18 -10.60 -8.19
CA VAL A 206 9.29 -10.84 -9.12
C VAL A 206 8.93 -10.83 -10.62
N GLU A 207 7.79 -11.41 -11.01
CA GLU A 207 7.40 -11.53 -12.43
C GLU A 207 6.46 -10.42 -12.94
N ASN A 208 5.81 -9.69 -12.04
CA ASN A 208 4.66 -8.85 -12.40
C ASN A 208 4.89 -7.36 -12.12
N ASP A 209 6.03 -6.99 -11.56
CA ASP A 209 6.41 -5.61 -11.25
C ASP A 209 6.69 -4.77 -12.51
#